data_AF-D1YVB4-F1
#
_entry.id   AF-D1YVB4-F1
#
_cell.length_a   1.000
_cell.length_b   1.000
_cell.length_c   1.000
_cell.angle_alpha   90.00
_cell.angle_beta   90.00
_cell.angle_gamma   90.00
#
_symmetry.space_group_name_H-M   'P 1'
#
loop_
_entity.id
_entity.type
_entity.pdbx_description
1 polymer ?
#
loop_
_entity_poly.entity_id
_entity_poly.type
_entity_poly.pdbx_seq_one_letter_code
_entity_poly.pdbx_strand_id
1 'polypeptide(L)' 'MKRFVRSPEGQELAMLCLDFGYKLADRPGDLTRPQINFLALALSDRLERINLARSDRPGVNKIVFVDDDEDEEE' A
#
# COMPACT_ATOMS: atom_id res chain seq x y z
N MET A 1 -19.47 1.29 -13.13
CA MET A 1 -18.18 1.77 -13.69
C MET A 1 -17.87 3.26 -13.50
N LYS A 2 -18.37 4.19 -14.34
CA LYS A 2 -17.76 5.53 -14.51
C LYS A 2 -17.59 6.40 -13.25
N ARG A 3 -18.40 6.26 -12.21
CA ARG A 3 -18.28 7.11 -11.00
C ARG A 3 -17.26 6.59 -9.99
N PHE A 4 -17.15 5.27 -9.81
CA PHE A 4 -16.27 4.68 -8.82
C PHE A 4 -14.81 4.76 -9.26
N VAL A 5 -14.50 4.37 -10.50
CA VAL A 5 -13.15 4.47 -11.10
C VAL A 5 -12.71 5.93 -11.38
N ARG A 6 -13.56 6.91 -11.09
CA ARG A 6 -13.23 8.34 -11.17
C ARG A 6 -12.83 8.93 -9.82
N SER A 7 -13.10 8.24 -8.71
CA SER A 7 -12.53 8.64 -7.43
C SER A 7 -11.08 8.14 -7.33
N PRO A 8 -10.21 8.84 -6.60
CA PRO A 8 -8.82 8.40 -6.39
C PRO A 8 -8.74 6.96 -5.87
N GLU A 9 -9.61 6.60 -4.92
CA GLU A 9 -9.67 5.28 -4.31
C GLU A 9 -10.06 4.20 -5.33
N GLY A 10 -11.01 4.51 -6.23
CA GLY A 10 -11.40 3.59 -7.29
C GLY A 10 -10.36 3.45 -8.40
N GLN A 11 -9.50 4.46 -8.62
CA GLN A 11 -8.35 4.36 -9.53
C GLN A 11 -7.26 3.48 -8.95
N GLU A 12 -6.96 3.62 -7.65
CA GLU A 12 -6.00 2.75 -6.96
C GLU A 12 -6.44 1.29 -6.96
N LEU A 13 -7.71 1.03 -6.62
CA LEU A 13 -8.25 -0.32 -6.67
C LEU A 13 -8.23 -0.89 -8.10
N ALA A 14 -8.52 -0.07 -9.11
CA ALA A 14 -8.45 -0.49 -10.51
C ALA A 14 -7.02 -0.86 -10.93
N MET A 15 -6.00 -0.09 -10.52
CA MET A 15 -4.60 -0.43 -10.76
C MET A 15 -4.25 -1.77 -10.11
N LEU A 16 -4.59 -1.96 -8.84
CA LEU A 16 -4.29 -3.21 -8.13
C LEU A 16 -4.99 -4.41 -8.79
N CYS A 17 -6.24 -4.26 -9.23
CA CYS A 17 -6.91 -5.32 -9.97
C CYS A 17 -6.16 -5.69 -11.26
N LEU A 18 -5.64 -4.70 -12.00
CA LEU A 18 -4.84 -4.95 -13.21
C LEU A 18 -3.51 -5.63 -12.89
N ASP A 19 -2.79 -5.15 -11.88
CA ASP A 19 -1.47 -5.65 -11.47
C ASP A 19 -1.51 -7.12 -11.04
N PHE A 20 -2.61 -7.55 -10.41
CA PHE A 20 -2.78 -8.91 -9.89
C PHE A 20 -3.70 -9.79 -10.74
N GLY A 21 -4.09 -9.33 -11.93
CA GLY A 21 -4.91 -10.11 -12.87
C GLY A 21 -6.34 -10.36 -12.40
N TYR A 22 -6.85 -9.56 -11.45
CA TYR A 22 -8.24 -9.62 -11.03
C TYR A 22 -9.15 -8.88 -12.01
N LYS A 23 -10.36 -9.40 -12.16
CA LYS A 23 -11.38 -8.74 -12.96
C LYS A 23 -11.71 -7.39 -12.32
N LEU A 24 -11.69 -6.32 -13.12
CA LEU A 24 -12.17 -5.01 -12.72
C LEU A 24 -13.61 -5.14 -12.24
N ALA A 25 -13.81 -5.01 -10.93
CA ALA A 25 -15.10 -5.09 -10.29
C ALA A 25 -15.86 -3.77 -10.49
N ASP A 26 -17.14 -3.87 -10.81
CA ASP A 26 -18.01 -2.70 -10.98
C ASP A 26 -18.52 -2.17 -9.66
N ARG A 27 -18.63 -3.08 -8.69
CA ARG A 27 -19.02 -2.85 -7.31
C ARG A 27 -18.09 -3.63 -6.38
N PRO A 28 -17.82 -3.14 -5.17
CA PRO A 28 -17.03 -3.88 -4.18
C PRO A 28 -17.57 -5.28 -3.89
N GLY A 29 -18.89 -5.48 -3.99
CA GLY A 29 -19.55 -6.78 -3.79
C GLY A 29 -19.30 -7.82 -4.89
N ASP A 30 -18.71 -7.42 -6.03
CA ASP A 30 -18.33 -8.36 -7.10
C ASP A 30 -17.01 -9.08 -6.79
N LEU A 31 -16.28 -8.60 -5.77
CA LEU A 31 -15.07 -9.23 -5.27
C LEU A 31 -15.42 -10.19 -4.14
N THR A 32 -14.81 -11.37 -4.17
CA THR A 32 -14.84 -12.29 -3.04
C THR A 32 -14.05 -11.71 -1.86
N ARG A 33 -14.40 -12.11 -0.64
CA ARG A 33 -13.71 -11.64 0.57
C ARG A 33 -12.19 -11.90 0.57
N PRO A 34 -11.68 -13.05 0.08
CA PRO A 34 -10.24 -13.26 -0.10
C PRO A 34 -9.60 -12.24 -1.05
N GLN A 35 -10.25 -11.90 -2.16
CA GLN A 35 -9.74 -10.90 -3.12
C GLN A 35 -9.70 -9.51 -2.51
N ILE A 36 -10.73 -9.12 -1.74
CA ILE A 36 -10.77 -7.85 -1.03
C ILE A 36 -9.61 -7.76 -0.04
N ASN A 37 -9.42 -8.80 0.78
CA ASN A 37 -8.34 -8.83 1.77
C ASN A 37 -6.96 -8.73 1.11
N PHE A 38 -6.76 -9.46 0.01
CA PHE A 38 -5.51 -9.41 -0.74
C PHE A 38 -5.24 -8.02 -1.33
N LEU A 39 -6.23 -7.42 -2.00
CA LEU A 39 -6.11 -6.08 -2.58
C LEU A 39 -5.86 -5.01 -1.51
N ALA A 40 -6.46 -5.14 -0.32
CA ALA A 40 -6.22 -4.25 0.80
C ALA A 40 -4.78 -4.36 1.32
N LEU A 41 -4.25 -5.57 1.49
CA LEU A 41 -2.85 -5.77 1.89
C LEU A 41 -1.87 -5.21 0.85
N ALA A 42 -2.14 -5.45 -0.44
CA ALA A 42 -1.31 -4.92 -1.52
C ALA A 42 -1.32 -3.39 -1.56
N LEU A 43 -2.47 -2.76 -1.27
CA LEU A 43 -2.58 -1.31 -1.14
C LEU A 43 -1.74 -0.80 0.03
N SER A 44 -1.84 -1.42 1.20
CA SER A 44 -1.07 -1.06 2.39
C SER A 44 0.45 -1.13 2.14
N ASP A 45 0.95 -2.23 1.57
CA ASP A 45 2.38 -2.38 1.22
C ASP A 45 2.84 -1.28 0.25
N ARG A 46 2.03 -0.96 -0.77
CA ARG A 46 2.35 0.11 -1.72
C ARG A 46 2.42 1.48 -1.05
N LEU A 47 1.48 1.80 -0.16
CA LEU A 47 1.47 3.07 0.58
C LEU A 47 2.68 3.18 1.52
N GLU A 48 3.05 2.08 2.17
CA GLU A 48 4.24 2.00 3.01
C GLU A 48 5.52 2.28 2.21
N ARG A 49 5.69 1.63 1.05
CA ARG A 49 6.82 1.89 0.14
C ARG A 49 6.89 3.34 -0.33
N ILE A 50 5.74 3.94 -0.66
CA ILE A 50 5.67 5.35 -1.07
C ILE A 50 6.09 6.26 0.09
N ASN A 51 5.65 5.96 1.32
CA ASN A 51 6.02 6.73 2.50
C ASN A 51 7.50 6.58 2.84
N LEU A 52 8.06 5.38 2.75
CA LEU A 52 9.50 5.13 2.87
C LEU A 52 10.29 5.94 1.83
N ALA A 53 9.91 5.85 0.55
CA ALA A 53 10.56 6.62 -0.52
C ALA A 53 10.43 8.15 -0.34
N ARG A 54 9.40 8.62 0.36
CA ARG A 54 9.26 10.04 0.74
C ARG A 54 10.18 10.41 1.90
N SER A 55 10.40 9.50 2.85
CA SER A 55 11.30 9.70 3.98
C SER A 55 12.77 9.82 3.56
N ASP A 56 13.14 9.25 2.40
CA ASP A 56 14.49 9.36 1.84
C ASP A 56 14.71 10.63 0.98
N ARG A 57 13.71 11.54 0.94
CA ARG A 57 13.85 12.80 0.18
C ARG A 57 14.68 13.81 0.96
N PRO A 58 15.56 14.57 0.29
CA PRO A 58 16.32 15.64 0.93
C PRO A 58 15.36 16.68 1.54
N GLY A 59 15.59 17.03 2.81
CA GLY A 59 14.77 17.98 3.57
C GLY A 59 13.71 17.34 4.48
N VAL A 60 13.63 16.01 4.55
CA VAL A 60 12.77 15.30 5.52
C VAL A 60 13.61 14.83 6.70
N ASN A 61 13.22 15.20 7.93
CA ASN A 61 13.83 14.67 9.14
C ASN A 61 13.28 13.28 9.46
N LYS A 62 14.15 12.28 9.55
CA LYS A 62 13.82 10.89 9.93
C LYS A 62 14.34 10.64 11.34
N ILE A 63 13.46 10.16 12.24
CA ILE A 63 13.85 9.69 13.57
C ILE A 63 14.09 8.19 13.46
N VAL A 64 15.33 7.75 13.71
CA VAL A 64 15.73 6.34 13.70
C VAL A 64 15.99 5.95 15.14
N PHE A 65 15.25 4.98 15.64
CA PHE A 65 15.55 4.32 16.91
C PHE A 65 16.54 3.20 16.59
N VAL A 66 17.73 3.29 17.17
CA VAL A 66 18.72 2.22 17.14
C VAL A 66 18.66 1.63 18.54
N ASP A 67 18.42 0.32 18.64
CA ASP A 67 18.59 -0.37 19.92
C ASP A 67 20.11 -0.39 20.19
N ASP A 68 20.53 0.27 21.28
CA ASP A 68 21.90 0.18 21.81
C ASP A 68 22.08 -1.24 22.37
N ASP A 69 22.30 -2.22 21.48
CA ASP A 69 22.97 -3.46 21.84
C ASP A 69 24.46 -3.12 22.01
N GLU A 70 24.79 -2.41 23.11
CA GLU A 70 26.14 -2.43 23.67
C GLU A 70 26.36 -3.85 24.20
N ASP A 71 26.86 -4.72 23.31
CA ASP A 71 27.46 -5.99 23.66
C ASP A 71 28.49 -5.74 24.78
N GLU A 72 28.27 -6.43 25.90
CA GLU A 72 29.11 -6.46 27.09
C GLU A 72 30.59 -6.64 26.72
N GLU A 73 31.43 -5.65 27.02
CA GLU A 73 32.89 -5.77 26.96
C GLU A 73 33.38 -6.82 27.98
N GLU A 74 34.04 -7.87 27.45
CA GLU A 74 34.98 -8.87 28.03
C GLU A 74 34.88 -9.30 29.51
#